data_AF-A0A8T8SW55-F1
#
_entry.id   AF-A0A8T8SW55-F1
#
_cell.length_a   1.000
_cell.length_b   1.000
_cell.length_c   1.000
_cell.angle_alpha   90.00
_cell.angle_beta   90.00
_cell.angle_gamma   90.00
#
_symmetry.space_group_name_H-M   'P 1'
#
loop_
_entity.id
_entity.type
_entity.pdbx_description
1 polymer ?
#
loop_
_entity_poly.entity_id
_entity_poly.type
_entity_poly.pdbx_seq_one_letter_code
_entity_poly.pdbx_strand_id
1 'polypeptide(L)'
;MSGRPEVYSQPKNTGAGVHATTQLFSAIEALKRQQGPVRLEDLALSNNLAGLLDQNGALFQRFKTNERVIHDPKVNLWSYKPDYDIRKPSDIIDVLRTRFLEGSKPMMKIAELRESYPDARTGLEELAKHKPVEDREVLVLRNKDQSVKYAVWNPTKGEDVRRVDEEFRTLWHGQKVPDDIEMDNQLLA
;
A
#
# COMPACT_ATOMS: atom_id res chain seq x y z
N MET A 1 -26.36 24.28 -63.46
CA MET A 1 -26.04 23.08 -62.65
C MET A 1 -25.56 23.58 -61.29
N SER A 2 -26.44 23.56 -60.29
CA SER A 2 -26.15 24.07 -58.94
C SER A 2 -25.55 22.97 -58.07
N GLY A 3 -24.29 23.13 -57.66
CA GLY A 3 -23.64 22.28 -56.67
C GLY A 3 -24.01 22.74 -55.25
N ARG A 4 -24.59 21.84 -54.46
CA ARG A 4 -24.85 22.04 -53.03
C ARG A 4 -23.53 21.99 -52.25
N PRO A 5 -23.29 22.83 -51.23
CA PRO A 5 -22.19 22.61 -50.32
C PRO A 5 -22.54 21.42 -49.39
N GLU A 6 -21.73 20.37 -49.46
CA GLU A 6 -21.76 19.29 -48.46
C GLU A 6 -21.37 19.86 -47.10
N VAL A 7 -22.32 19.81 -46.16
CA VAL A 7 -22.09 20.16 -44.77
C VAL A 7 -21.31 19.02 -44.13
N TYR A 8 -19.99 19.21 -43.99
CA TYR A 8 -19.15 18.34 -43.18
C TYR A 8 -19.53 18.50 -41.70
N SER A 9 -20.31 17.56 -41.16
CA SER A 9 -20.51 17.46 -39.72
C SER A 9 -19.20 17.02 -39.06
N GLN A 10 -18.44 17.97 -38.51
CA GLN A 10 -17.36 17.64 -37.58
C GLN A 10 -17.98 16.96 -36.34
N PRO A 11 -17.42 15.84 -35.84
CA PRO A 11 -17.88 15.26 -34.59
C PRO A 11 -17.59 16.24 -33.45
N LYS A 12 -18.65 16.84 -32.90
CA LYS A 12 -18.61 17.51 -31.59
C LYS A 12 -18.40 16.46 -30.49
N ASN A 13 -17.59 16.83 -29.51
CA ASN A 13 -17.43 16.22 -28.18
C ASN A 13 -16.41 15.09 -28.00
N THR A 14 -15.16 15.47 -27.77
CA THR A 14 -14.15 14.66 -27.07
C THR A 14 -13.73 15.26 -25.71
N GLY A 15 -14.57 16.12 -25.09
CA GLY A 15 -14.37 16.61 -23.71
C GLY A 15 -15.17 15.83 -22.64
N ALA A 16 -16.32 15.28 -22.99
CA ALA A 16 -17.24 14.64 -22.03
C ALA A 16 -16.64 13.38 -21.36
N GLY A 17 -15.85 12.58 -22.10
CA GLY A 17 -15.17 11.40 -21.56
C GLY A 17 -14.07 11.73 -20.55
N VAL A 18 -13.40 12.88 -20.74
CA VAL A 18 -12.39 13.39 -19.80
C VAL A 18 -13.06 13.82 -18.50
N HIS A 19 -14.15 14.59 -18.58
CA HIS A 19 -14.90 15.03 -17.40
C HIS A 19 -15.48 13.86 -16.59
N ALA A 20 -16.05 12.84 -17.24
CA ALA A 20 -16.61 11.69 -16.56
C ALA A 20 -15.54 10.85 -15.82
N THR A 21 -14.35 10.71 -16.42
CA THR A 21 -13.23 9.98 -15.80
C THR A 21 -12.67 10.75 -14.60
N THR A 22 -12.52 12.07 -14.72
CA THR A 22 -12.10 12.93 -13.60
C THR A 22 -13.10 12.89 -12.45
N GLN A 23 -14.40 12.91 -12.74
CA GLN A 23 -15.44 12.79 -11.71
C GLN A 23 -15.40 11.43 -11.01
N LEU A 24 -15.19 10.33 -11.75
CA LEU A 24 -15.03 9.00 -11.18
C LEU A 24 -13.82 8.92 -10.25
N PHE A 25 -12.67 9.43 -10.69
CA PHE A 25 -11.48 9.48 -9.86
C PHE A 25 -11.73 10.30 -8.57
N SER A 26 -12.37 11.46 -8.71
CA SER A 26 -12.72 12.32 -7.56
C SER A 26 -13.66 11.62 -6.59
N ALA A 27 -14.62 10.83 -7.09
CA ALA A 27 -15.53 10.03 -6.27
C ALA A 27 -14.82 8.94 -5.49
N ILE A 28 -13.89 8.22 -6.12
CA ILE A 28 -13.12 7.16 -5.47
C ILE A 28 -12.19 7.76 -4.41
N GLU A 29 -11.53 8.88 -4.71
CA GLU A 29 -10.68 9.59 -3.74
C GLU A 29 -11.48 10.13 -2.55
N ALA A 30 -12.69 10.65 -2.79
CA ALA A 30 -13.59 11.06 -1.72
C ALA A 30 -13.97 9.88 -0.81
N LEU A 31 -14.31 8.73 -1.41
CA LEU A 31 -14.65 7.51 -0.67
C LEU A 31 -13.46 6.99 0.14
N LYS A 32 -12.25 7.05 -0.41
CA LYS A 32 -11.00 6.66 0.27
C LYS A 32 -10.73 7.55 1.51
N ARG A 33 -11.02 8.84 1.43
CA ARG A 33 -10.82 9.79 2.56
C ARG A 33 -11.81 9.62 3.69
N GLN A 34 -13.02 9.14 3.41
CA GLN A 34 -14.08 8.96 4.40
C GLN A 34 -13.74 7.91 5.48
N GLN A 35 -12.77 7.02 5.23
CA GLN A 35 -12.31 5.98 6.17
C GLN A 35 -13.45 5.17 6.82
N GLY A 36 -14.45 4.77 6.03
CA GLY A 36 -15.53 3.92 6.50
C GLY A 36 -16.74 3.88 5.56
N PRO A 37 -17.76 3.05 5.89
CA PRO A 37 -19.01 3.00 5.15
C PRO A 37 -19.78 4.34 5.23
N VAL A 38 -20.28 4.82 4.10
CA VAL A 38 -20.99 6.11 3.98
C VAL A 38 -22.19 6.00 3.05
N ARG A 39 -23.20 6.84 3.24
CA ARG A 39 -24.32 6.97 2.30
C ARG A 39 -23.84 7.68 1.03
N LEU A 40 -24.40 7.28 -0.11
CA LEU A 40 -24.01 7.86 -1.39
C LEU A 40 -24.40 9.35 -1.47
N GLU A 41 -25.53 9.70 -0.86
CA GLU A 41 -26.04 11.07 -0.76
C GLU A 41 -25.07 11.97 0.01
N ASP A 42 -24.62 11.51 1.18
CA ASP A 42 -23.69 12.26 2.04
C ASP A 42 -22.33 12.46 1.33
N LEU A 43 -21.83 11.42 0.66
CA LEU A 43 -20.60 11.48 -0.12
C LEU A 43 -20.71 12.47 -1.28
N ALA A 44 -21.83 12.42 -2.02
CA ALA A 44 -22.06 13.26 -3.19
C ALA A 44 -22.18 14.74 -2.82
N LEU A 45 -22.93 15.06 -1.76
CA LEU A 45 -23.14 16.43 -1.31
C LEU A 45 -21.86 17.05 -0.76
N SER A 46 -21.13 16.33 0.08
CA SER A 46 -19.90 16.83 0.71
C SER A 46 -18.75 17.07 -0.28
N ASN A 47 -18.76 16.40 -1.44
CA ASN A 47 -17.68 16.46 -2.43
C ASN A 47 -18.10 17.08 -3.78
N ASN A 48 -19.30 17.66 -3.87
CA ASN A 48 -19.85 18.25 -5.10
C ASN A 48 -19.91 17.26 -6.29
N LEU A 49 -20.35 16.03 -6.02
CA LEU A 49 -20.44 14.92 -6.99
C LEU A 49 -21.91 14.57 -7.29
N ALA A 50 -22.73 15.56 -7.61
CA ALA A 50 -24.17 15.38 -7.83
C ALA A 50 -24.50 14.31 -8.90
N GLY A 51 -23.61 14.09 -9.87
CA GLY A 51 -23.75 13.05 -10.89
C GLY A 51 -23.72 11.61 -10.34
N LEU A 52 -23.29 11.38 -9.09
CA LEU A 52 -23.40 10.08 -8.43
C LEU A 52 -24.84 9.73 -8.02
N LEU A 53 -25.71 10.74 -7.87
CA LEU A 53 -27.10 10.53 -7.43
C LEU A 53 -28.00 10.05 -8.57
N ASP A 54 -27.57 10.23 -9.82
CA ASP A 54 -28.26 9.67 -10.99
C ASP A 54 -27.87 8.20 -11.17
N GLN A 55 -28.74 7.30 -10.69
CA GLN A 55 -28.52 5.85 -10.79
C GLN A 55 -28.47 5.34 -12.24
N ASN A 56 -29.07 6.06 -13.20
CA ASN A 56 -28.98 5.72 -14.61
C ASN A 56 -27.78 6.39 -15.29
N GLY A 57 -27.09 7.28 -14.58
CA GLY A 57 -25.95 8.02 -15.06
C GLY A 57 -24.71 7.15 -15.26
N ALA A 58 -23.92 7.49 -16.27
CA ALA A 58 -22.69 6.77 -16.59
C ALA A 58 -21.66 6.81 -15.43
N LEU A 59 -21.67 7.87 -14.61
CA LEU A 59 -20.80 8.00 -13.44
C LEU A 59 -21.17 6.97 -12.36
N PHE A 60 -22.44 6.88 -11.98
CA PHE A 60 -22.91 5.93 -10.97
C PHE A 60 -22.63 4.48 -11.39
N GLN A 61 -22.92 4.12 -12.64
CA GLN A 61 -22.68 2.76 -13.12
C GLN A 61 -21.20 2.38 -13.03
N ARG A 62 -20.31 3.28 -13.48
CA ARG A 62 -18.86 3.06 -13.39
C ARG A 62 -18.35 3.03 -11.95
N PHE A 63 -18.92 3.86 -11.08
CA PHE A 63 -18.58 3.88 -9.65
C PHE A 63 -18.97 2.57 -8.97
N LYS A 64 -20.19 2.08 -9.24
CA LYS A 64 -20.70 0.82 -8.69
C LYS A 64 -19.93 -0.42 -9.15
N THR A 65 -19.49 -0.45 -10.40
CA THR A 65 -18.72 -1.59 -10.93
C THR A 65 -17.22 -1.50 -10.65
N ASN A 66 -16.75 -0.43 -10.00
CA ASN A 66 -15.32 -0.25 -9.75
C ASN A 66 -14.82 -1.23 -8.68
N GLU A 67 -13.70 -1.90 -8.94
CA GLU A 67 -13.11 -2.90 -8.03
C GLU A 67 -12.72 -2.34 -6.66
N ARG A 68 -12.48 -1.02 -6.58
CA ARG A 68 -12.13 -0.31 -5.35
C ARG A 68 -13.35 0.19 -4.56
N VAL A 69 -14.57 -0.08 -5.04
CA VAL A 69 -15.81 0.36 -4.40
C VAL A 69 -16.59 -0.87 -3.94
N ILE A 70 -17.00 -0.85 -2.68
CA ILE A 70 -17.87 -1.86 -2.08
C ILE A 70 -19.22 -1.21 -1.80
N HIS A 71 -20.30 -1.88 -2.20
CA HIS A 71 -21.67 -1.51 -1.87
C HIS A 71 -22.30 -2.62 -1.03
N ASP A 72 -22.76 -2.27 0.17
CA ASP A 72 -23.60 -3.15 0.97
C ASP A 72 -25.08 -2.83 0.68
N PRO A 73 -25.83 -3.70 -0.03
CA PRO A 73 -27.21 -3.44 -0.39
C PRO A 73 -28.17 -3.53 0.81
N LYS A 74 -27.78 -4.14 1.93
CA LYS A 74 -28.67 -4.29 3.10
C LYS A 74 -28.81 -2.99 3.88
N VAL A 75 -27.70 -2.29 4.06
CA VAL A 75 -27.64 -1.01 4.79
C VAL A 75 -27.51 0.19 3.86
N ASN A 76 -27.37 -0.05 2.56
CA ASN A 76 -27.14 0.95 1.52
C ASN A 76 -25.96 1.88 1.82
N LEU A 77 -24.84 1.28 2.24
CA LEU A 77 -23.60 1.98 2.53
C LEU A 77 -22.52 1.59 1.52
N TRP A 78 -21.65 2.55 1.26
CA TRP A 78 -20.57 2.47 0.29
C TRP A 78 -19.24 2.64 1.01
N SER A 79 -18.24 1.84 0.67
CA SER A 79 -16.91 1.93 1.26
C SER A 79 -15.81 1.67 0.24
N TYR A 80 -14.63 2.21 0.50
CA TYR A 80 -13.45 1.95 -0.31
C TYR A 80 -12.89 0.57 0.03
N LYS A 81 -12.45 -0.18 -0.99
CA LYS A 81 -11.74 -1.45 -0.83
C LYS A 81 -10.22 -1.19 -0.81
N PRO A 82 -9.57 -1.20 0.38
CA PRO A 82 -8.12 -1.13 0.44
C PRO A 82 -7.48 -2.41 -0.12
N ASP A 83 -6.19 -2.33 -0.45
CA ASP A 83 -5.43 -3.53 -0.85
C ASP A 83 -5.29 -4.50 0.32
N TYR A 84 -5.22 -3.97 1.54
CA TYR A 84 -5.11 -4.72 2.78
C TYR A 84 -6.10 -4.19 3.82
N ASP A 85 -6.79 -5.07 4.55
CA ASP A 85 -7.69 -4.66 5.64
C ASP A 85 -6.89 -4.42 6.94
N ILE A 86 -6.21 -3.28 7.02
CA ILE A 86 -5.35 -2.91 8.15
C ILE A 86 -6.05 -1.81 8.96
N ARG A 87 -6.43 -2.13 10.20
CA ARG A 87 -7.08 -1.19 11.14
C ARG A 87 -6.20 -0.84 12.33
N LYS A 88 -5.26 -1.72 12.69
CA LYS A 88 -4.34 -1.58 13.82
C LYS A 88 -2.96 -2.11 13.47
N PRO A 89 -1.91 -1.75 14.24
CA PRO A 89 -0.54 -2.20 13.98
C PRO A 89 -0.39 -3.73 13.91
N SER A 90 -1.13 -4.50 14.70
CA SER A 90 -1.05 -5.97 14.65
C SER A 90 -1.45 -6.55 13.28
N ASP A 91 -2.37 -5.90 12.56
CA ASP A 91 -2.83 -6.38 11.25
C ASP A 91 -1.72 -6.27 10.20
N ILE A 92 -0.76 -5.34 10.40
CA ILE A 92 0.44 -5.24 9.57
C ILE A 92 1.26 -6.52 9.67
N ILE A 93 1.33 -7.15 10.85
CA ILE A 93 2.08 -8.40 11.07
C ILE A 93 1.48 -9.52 10.21
N ASP A 94 0.16 -9.65 10.19
CA ASP A 94 -0.54 -10.68 9.41
C ASP A 94 -0.34 -10.47 7.89
N VAL A 95 -0.41 -9.23 7.43
CA VAL A 95 -0.14 -8.87 6.03
C VAL A 95 1.30 -9.21 5.65
N LEU A 96 2.27 -8.83 6.48
CA LEU A 96 3.69 -9.12 6.24
C LEU A 96 3.97 -10.62 6.28
N ARG A 97 3.34 -11.37 7.21
CA ARG A 97 3.48 -12.83 7.34
C ARG A 97 2.95 -13.53 6.11
N THR A 98 1.74 -13.22 5.66
CA THR A 98 1.15 -13.80 4.44
C THR A 98 2.07 -13.59 3.24
N ARG A 99 2.52 -12.34 3.04
CA ARG A 99 3.42 -12.01 1.94
C ARG A 99 4.79 -12.69 2.02
N PHE A 100 5.31 -12.86 3.23
CA PHE A 100 6.55 -13.61 3.46
C PHE A 100 6.40 -15.07 3.04
N LEU A 101 5.29 -15.72 3.43
CA LEU A 101 4.99 -17.12 3.11
C LEU A 101 4.73 -17.35 1.61
N GLU A 102 4.19 -16.36 0.89
CA GLU A 102 4.04 -16.39 -0.58
C GLU A 102 5.38 -16.34 -1.35
N GLY A 103 6.47 -15.94 -0.69
CA GLY A 103 7.86 -16.11 -1.16
C GLY A 103 8.34 -15.16 -2.27
N SER A 104 7.49 -14.69 -3.18
CA SER A 104 7.95 -13.91 -4.35
C SER A 104 8.48 -12.51 -4.01
N LYS A 105 7.89 -11.85 -3.00
CA LYS A 105 8.24 -10.48 -2.56
C LYS A 105 8.04 -10.34 -1.05
N PRO A 106 8.86 -10.99 -0.20
CA PRO A 106 8.61 -11.06 1.24
C PRO A 106 8.63 -9.70 1.95
N MET A 107 9.32 -8.70 1.37
CA MET A 107 9.34 -7.33 1.87
C MET A 107 8.22 -6.48 1.26
N MET A 108 7.68 -5.57 2.05
CA MET A 108 6.69 -4.58 1.62
C MET A 108 7.24 -3.16 1.76
N LYS A 109 6.98 -2.30 0.76
CA LYS A 109 7.32 -0.87 0.85
C LYS A 109 6.38 -0.18 1.82
N ILE A 110 6.88 0.81 2.55
CA ILE A 110 6.03 1.66 3.40
C ILE A 110 4.90 2.35 2.61
N ALA A 111 5.14 2.71 1.34
CA ALA A 111 4.13 3.33 0.49
C ALA A 111 2.93 2.39 0.26
N GLU A 112 3.16 1.10 0.02
CA GLU A 112 2.09 0.10 -0.17
C GLU A 112 1.22 -0.04 1.09
N LEU A 113 1.84 -0.04 2.28
CA LEU A 113 1.11 -0.08 3.54
C LEU A 113 0.31 1.20 3.80
N ARG A 114 0.85 2.37 3.42
CA ARG A 114 0.19 3.67 3.61
C ARG A 114 -1.07 3.84 2.77
N GLU A 115 -1.18 3.14 1.64
CA GLU A 115 -2.40 3.14 0.83
C GLU A 115 -3.59 2.51 1.56
N SER A 116 -3.32 1.52 2.41
CA SER A 116 -4.34 0.80 3.18
C SER A 116 -4.47 1.32 4.61
N TYR A 117 -3.39 1.82 5.19
CA TYR A 117 -3.32 2.32 6.56
C TYR A 117 -2.43 3.58 6.63
N PRO A 118 -3.01 4.79 6.66
CA PRO A 118 -2.26 6.05 6.61
C PRO A 118 -1.17 6.17 7.69
N ASP A 119 -1.45 5.62 8.88
CA ASP A 119 -0.56 5.63 10.05
C ASP A 119 0.46 4.47 10.07
N ALA A 120 0.63 3.76 8.95
CA ALA A 120 1.56 2.64 8.82
C ALA A 120 2.99 2.98 9.27
N ARG A 121 3.44 4.23 9.07
CA ARG A 121 4.77 4.65 9.55
C ARG A 121 4.89 4.52 11.07
N THR A 122 3.91 5.06 11.80
CA THR A 122 3.90 5.04 13.26
C THR A 122 3.75 3.62 13.78
N GLY A 123 2.84 2.84 13.19
CA GLY A 123 2.65 1.43 13.55
C GLY A 123 3.91 0.58 13.32
N LEU A 124 4.60 0.76 12.20
CA LEU A 124 5.86 0.05 11.93
C LEU A 124 6.98 0.44 12.90
N GLU A 125 7.08 1.72 13.28
CA GLU A 125 8.06 2.16 14.27
C GLU A 125 7.80 1.55 15.65
N GLU A 126 6.53 1.43 16.05
CA GLU A 126 6.14 0.76 17.28
C GLU A 126 6.53 -0.71 17.26
N LEU A 127 6.16 -1.44 16.19
CA LEU A 127 6.47 -2.85 16.01
C LEU A 127 8.00 -3.10 15.97
N ALA A 128 8.75 -2.22 15.29
CA ALA A 128 10.21 -2.33 15.20
C ALA A 128 10.93 -2.04 16.52
N LYS A 129 10.30 -1.29 17.43
CA LYS A 129 10.84 -0.95 18.76
C LYS A 129 10.44 -1.95 19.84
N HIS A 130 9.63 -2.96 19.50
CA HIS A 130 9.20 -3.98 20.44
C HIS A 130 10.39 -4.57 21.22
N LYS A 131 10.14 -4.81 22.51
CA LYS A 131 11.08 -5.42 23.46
C LYS A 131 10.36 -6.58 24.17
N PRO A 132 11.05 -7.70 24.43
CA PRO A 132 12.47 -7.95 24.15
C PRO A 132 12.76 -8.04 22.63
N VAL A 133 14.02 -7.84 22.22
CA VAL A 133 14.39 -7.75 20.78
C VAL A 133 14.15 -9.07 20.08
N GLU A 134 14.29 -10.15 20.85
CA GLU A 134 14.14 -11.54 20.50
C GLU A 134 12.70 -11.89 20.08
N ASP A 135 11.71 -11.10 20.53
CA ASP A 135 10.29 -11.33 20.23
C ASP A 135 9.76 -10.44 19.10
N ARG A 136 10.63 -9.66 18.46
CA ARG A 136 10.22 -8.75 17.37
C ARG A 136 9.64 -9.52 16.20
N GLU A 137 8.39 -9.23 15.88
CA GLU A 137 7.69 -9.85 14.76
C GLU A 137 7.93 -9.13 13.42
N VAL A 138 8.43 -7.90 13.47
CA VAL A 138 8.65 -7.06 12.29
C VAL A 138 10.07 -6.51 12.29
N LEU A 139 10.75 -6.68 11.16
CA LEU A 139 12.03 -6.04 10.87
C LEU A 139 11.80 -4.93 9.85
N VAL A 140 12.52 -3.82 10.02
CA VAL A 140 12.45 -2.66 9.13
C VAL A 140 13.80 -2.37 8.51
N LEU A 141 13.81 -2.14 7.20
CA LEU A 141 14.97 -1.60 6.49
C LEU A 141 14.80 -0.10 6.42
N ARG A 142 15.84 0.63 6.81
CA ARG A 142 15.82 2.10 6.88
C ARG A 142 16.62 2.72 5.75
N ASN A 143 16.23 3.93 5.36
CA ASN A 143 17.02 4.82 4.52
C ASN A 143 18.18 5.45 5.32
N LYS A 144 19.07 6.19 4.65
CA LYS A 144 20.17 6.92 5.29
C LYS A 144 19.71 7.93 6.35
N ASP A 145 18.52 8.50 6.17
CA ASP A 145 17.86 9.42 7.10
C ASP A 145 17.14 8.73 8.26
N GLN A 146 17.35 7.41 8.45
CA GLN A 146 16.68 6.56 9.43
C GLN A 146 15.17 6.37 9.21
N SER A 147 14.57 6.88 8.12
CA SER A 147 13.16 6.61 7.81
C SER A 147 12.95 5.15 7.39
N VAL A 148 11.81 4.55 7.79
CA VAL A 148 11.44 3.19 7.37
C VAL A 148 11.16 3.18 5.87
N LYS A 149 11.88 2.32 5.14
CA LYS A 149 11.74 2.13 3.69
C LYS A 149 10.94 0.87 3.37
N TYR A 150 11.31 -0.23 4.00
CA TYR A 150 10.66 -1.54 3.86
C TYR A 150 10.37 -2.15 5.23
N ALA A 151 9.36 -3.00 5.28
CA ALA A 151 9.07 -3.87 6.40
C ALA A 151 8.97 -5.33 5.94
N VAL A 152 9.33 -6.26 6.83
CA VAL A 152 9.26 -7.69 6.60
C VAL A 152 8.90 -8.40 7.91
N TRP A 153 8.15 -9.49 7.80
CA TRP A 153 7.86 -10.35 8.94
C TRP A 153 9.12 -11.09 9.38
N ASN A 154 9.34 -11.20 10.69
CA ASN A 154 10.46 -11.92 11.27
C ASN A 154 10.04 -13.37 11.61
N PRO A 155 10.52 -14.38 10.87
CA PRO A 155 10.27 -15.78 11.20
C PRO A 155 11.07 -16.27 12.41
N THR A 156 12.20 -15.62 12.73
CA THR A 156 13.13 -16.07 13.75
C THR A 156 12.86 -15.33 15.06
N LYS A 157 12.66 -16.06 16.16
CA LYS A 157 12.34 -15.50 17.48
C LYS A 157 13.10 -16.23 18.60
N GLY A 158 13.13 -15.62 19.79
CA GLY A 158 13.67 -16.26 20.99
C GLY A 158 15.19 -16.39 20.97
N GLU A 159 15.71 -17.52 21.44
CA GLU A 159 17.15 -17.73 21.63
C GLU A 159 17.97 -17.65 20.32
N ASP A 160 17.36 -17.99 19.19
CA ASP A 160 17.99 -17.89 17.86
C ASP A 160 18.30 -16.45 17.43
N VAL A 161 17.68 -15.46 18.09
CA VAL A 161 17.88 -14.03 17.84
C VAL A 161 18.88 -13.42 18.82
N ARG A 162 19.50 -14.23 19.71
CA ARG A 162 20.42 -13.75 20.74
C ARG A 162 21.45 -12.82 20.12
N ARG A 163 21.49 -11.59 20.63
CA ARG A 163 22.48 -10.61 20.18
C ARG A 163 23.88 -11.13 20.50
N VAL A 164 24.69 -11.17 19.46
CA VAL A 164 26.14 -11.28 19.59
C VAL A 164 26.63 -10.10 20.40
N ASP A 165 27.48 -10.37 21.38
CA ASP A 165 28.04 -9.36 22.28
C ASP A 165 28.88 -8.33 21.50
N GLU A 166 28.98 -7.13 22.05
CA GLU A 166 29.64 -6.01 21.37
C GLU A 166 31.15 -6.23 21.22
N GLU A 167 31.75 -6.97 22.15
CA GLU A 167 33.18 -7.35 22.10
C GLU A 167 33.45 -8.27 20.91
N PHE A 168 32.68 -9.35 20.75
CA PHE A 168 32.79 -10.24 19.60
C PHE A 168 32.56 -9.51 18.29
N ARG A 169 31.55 -8.62 18.21
CA ARG A 169 31.31 -7.83 16.99
C ARG A 169 32.52 -6.96 16.64
N THR A 170 33.13 -6.35 17.66
CA THR A 170 34.32 -5.52 17.48
C THR A 170 35.51 -6.34 17.00
N LEU A 171 35.76 -7.49 17.64
CA LEU A 171 36.81 -8.41 17.25
C LEU A 171 36.60 -8.94 15.83
N TRP A 172 35.38 -9.35 15.49
CA TRP A 172 35.01 -9.86 14.16
C TRP A 172 35.24 -8.83 13.06
N HIS A 173 34.80 -7.59 13.26
CA HIS A 173 35.00 -6.50 12.29
C HIS A 173 36.46 -6.01 12.22
N GLY A 174 37.25 -6.26 13.27
CA GLY A 174 38.67 -5.94 13.30
C GLY A 174 39.57 -6.93 12.56
N GLN A 175 39.05 -8.11 12.20
CA GLN A 175 39.83 -9.11 11.48
C GLN A 175 40.15 -8.65 10.06
N LYS A 176 41.42 -8.77 9.66
CA LYS A 176 41.83 -8.60 8.27
C LYS A 176 41.59 -9.92 7.55
N VAL A 177 40.63 -9.91 6.63
CA VAL A 177 40.38 -11.03 5.73
C VAL A 177 41.57 -11.11 4.76
N PRO A 178 42.31 -12.24 4.71
CA PRO A 178 43.39 -12.45 3.75
C PRO A 178 42.87 -12.36 2.30
N ASP A 179 43.77 -12.14 1.34
CA ASP A 179 43.39 -12.25 -0.07
C ASP A 179 43.08 -13.70 -0.47
N ASP A 180 42.48 -13.89 -1.64
CA ASP A 180 42.01 -15.22 -2.08
C ASP A 180 43.12 -16.27 -2.10
N ILE A 181 44.36 -15.89 -2.42
CA ILE A 181 45.51 -16.80 -2.50
C ILE A 181 46.02 -17.14 -1.10
N GLU A 182 46.09 -16.16 -0.20
CA GLU A 182 46.44 -16.36 1.20
C GLU A 182 45.39 -17.20 1.93
N MET A 183 44.11 -17.01 1.62
CA MET A 183 42.99 -17.75 2.19
C MET A 183 43.05 -19.23 1.81
N ASP A 184 43.26 -19.56 0.53
CA ASP A 184 43.35 -20.95 0.05
C ASP A 184 44.49 -21.72 0.72
N ASN A 185 45.64 -21.06 0.92
CA ASN A 185 46.78 -21.68 1.60
C ASN A 185 46.53 -21.93 3.10
N GLN A 186 45.71 -21.11 3.75
CA GLN A 186 45.40 -21.25 5.19
C GLN A 186 44.27 -22.24 5.49
N LEU A 187 43.35 -22.47 4.55
CA LEU A 187 42.23 -23.41 4.72
C LEU A 187 42.59 -24.87 4.39
N LEU A 188 43.67 -25.08 3.63
CA LEU A 188 44.14 -26.41 3.22
C LEU A 188 45.21 -27.01 4.15
N ALA A 189 45.63 -26.27 5.19
CA ALA A 189 46.57 -26.71 6.23
C ALA A 189 45.85 -27.24 7.46
#